data_AF-A0A968TTZ4-F1
#
_entry.id   AF-A0A968TTZ4-F1
#
_cell.length_a   1.000
_cell.length_b   1.000
_cell.length_c   1.000
_cell.angle_alpha   90.00
_cell.angle_beta   90.00
_cell.angle_gamma   90.00
#
_symmetry.space_group_name_H-M   'P 1'
#
loop_
_entity.id
_entity.type
_entity.pdbx_description
1 polymer ?
#
loop_
_entity_poly.entity_id
_entity_poly.type
_entity_poly.pdbx_seq_one_letter_code
_entity_poly.pdbx_strand_id
1 'polypeptide(L)'
;MLWHGITTAGQQESLLKAAEDALAQSNWEAAIRHFEKALQITPNNEAAGKLAKARLNLKADQARSLIDGGNLPQARTLLMEVLRADEAHPIAAAQVDRLSKLQDYQTALQRGDAFAQGKPVRGCGAGIPQSTRHQGHAGGHGTAR
;
A
#
# COMPACT_ATOMS: atom_id res chain seq x y z
N MET A 1 -46.51 28.50 -10.49
CA MET A 1 -46.39 27.30 -9.64
C MET A 1 -44.93 27.18 -9.23
N LEU A 2 -44.56 27.65 -8.04
CA LEU A 2 -43.22 27.53 -7.46
C LEU A 2 -43.38 27.12 -6.00
N TRP A 3 -43.41 25.81 -5.76
CA TRP A 3 -43.54 25.22 -4.42
C TRP A 3 -42.52 24.10 -4.26
N HIS A 4 -41.23 24.42 -4.07
CA HIS A 4 -40.22 23.47 -3.55
C HIS A 4 -39.05 24.23 -2.87
N GLY A 5 -39.33 25.13 -1.92
CA GLY A 5 -38.33 26.07 -1.40
C GLY A 5 -38.00 26.02 0.10
N ILE A 6 -38.54 25.11 0.92
CA ILE A 6 -38.59 25.34 2.39
C ILE A 6 -37.68 24.46 3.26
N THR A 7 -36.99 23.41 2.80
CA THR A 7 -36.08 22.65 3.70
C THR A 7 -34.77 22.15 3.13
N THR A 8 -34.39 22.48 1.90
CA THR A 8 -33.13 22.02 1.31
C THR A 8 -31.90 22.50 2.09
N ALA A 9 -31.91 23.73 2.62
CA ALA A 9 -30.82 24.26 3.44
C ALA A 9 -30.66 23.51 4.78
N GLY A 10 -31.75 23.33 5.54
CA GLY A 10 -31.72 22.60 6.82
C GLY A 10 -31.43 21.11 6.65
N GLN A 11 -31.88 20.51 5.54
CA GLN A 11 -31.56 19.13 5.19
C GLN A 11 -30.07 18.96 4.84
N GLN A 12 -29.49 19.89 4.10
CA GLN A 12 -28.06 19.88 3.78
C GLN A 12 -27.21 20.02 5.04
N GLU A 13 -27.54 20.94 5.94
CA GLU A 13 -26.80 21.15 7.18
C GLU A 13 -26.79 19.89 8.06
N SER A 14 -27.95 19.23 8.20
CA SER A 14 -28.06 17.94 8.87
C SER A 14 -27.16 16.86 8.25
N LEU A 15 -27.10 16.80 6.92
CA LEU A 15 -26.23 15.85 6.21
C LEU A 15 -24.74 16.17 6.41
N LEU A 16 -24.35 17.44 6.39
CA LEU A 16 -22.97 17.85 6.65
C LEU A 16 -22.55 17.50 8.08
N LYS A 17 -23.43 17.75 9.06
CA LYS A 17 -23.18 17.37 10.45
C LYS A 17 -23.03 15.86 10.61
N ALA A 18 -23.94 15.06 10.04
CA ALA A 18 -23.82 13.61 10.07
C ALA A 18 -22.55 13.10 9.37
N ALA A 19 -22.11 13.77 8.30
CA ALA A 19 -20.86 13.44 7.63
C ALA A 19 -19.64 13.74 8.53
N GLU A 20 -19.65 14.86 9.24
CA GLU A 20 -18.59 15.25 10.19
C GLU A 20 -18.54 14.32 11.40
N ASP A 21 -19.69 13.94 11.95
CA ASP A 21 -19.78 12.94 13.02
C ASP A 21 -19.21 11.59 12.56
N ALA A 22 -19.49 11.19 11.32
CA ALA A 22 -18.91 9.98 10.72
C ALA A 22 -17.39 10.11 10.51
N LEU A 23 -16.87 11.27 10.11
CA LEU A 23 -15.43 11.53 10.04
C LEU A 23 -14.76 11.40 11.41
N ALA A 24 -15.38 11.95 12.46
CA ALA A 24 -14.88 11.85 13.83
C ALA A 24 -14.82 10.40 14.32
N GLN A 25 -15.74 9.55 13.83
CA GLN A 25 -15.76 8.11 14.10
C GLN A 25 -14.85 7.29 13.16
N SER A 26 -14.11 7.93 12.26
CA SER A 26 -13.32 7.27 11.21
C SER A 26 -14.17 6.34 10.30
N ASN A 27 -15.48 6.58 10.24
CA ASN A 27 -16.39 5.86 9.36
C ASN A 27 -16.45 6.55 8.00
N TRP A 28 -15.40 6.33 7.19
CA TRP A 28 -15.20 7.01 5.92
C TRP A 28 -16.34 6.76 4.94
N GLU A 29 -16.88 5.53 4.89
CA GLU A 29 -18.00 5.19 4.01
C GLU A 29 -19.27 5.98 4.33
N ALA A 30 -19.64 6.05 5.62
CA ALA A 30 -20.79 6.84 6.04
C ALA A 30 -20.57 8.32 5.74
N ALA A 31 -19.38 8.86 6.06
CA ALA A 31 -19.02 10.24 5.76
C ALA A 31 -19.18 10.56 4.26
N ILE A 32 -18.64 9.70 3.38
CA ILE A 32 -18.75 9.85 1.92
C ILE A 32 -20.22 9.90 1.49
N ARG A 33 -21.04 8.94 1.94
CA ARG A 33 -22.47 8.89 1.60
C ARG A 33 -23.22 10.15 2.03
N HIS A 34 -22.91 10.69 3.21
CA HIS A 34 -23.56 11.90 3.70
C HIS A 34 -23.10 13.15 2.94
N PHE A 35 -21.79 13.30 2.67
CA PHE A 35 -21.28 14.41 1.87
C PHE A 35 -21.80 14.39 0.43
N GLU A 36 -21.88 13.23 -0.21
CA GLU A 36 -22.43 13.10 -1.57
C GLU A 36 -23.87 13.59 -1.63
N LYS A 37 -24.71 13.19 -0.66
CA LYS A 37 -26.09 13.68 -0.56
C LYS A 37 -26.16 15.18 -0.27
N ALA A 38 -25.28 15.70 0.58
CA ALA A 38 -25.24 17.15 0.87
C ALA A 38 -24.88 17.97 -0.38
N LEU A 39 -23.91 17.51 -1.16
CA LEU A 39 -23.45 18.17 -2.40
C LEU A 39 -24.48 18.09 -3.53
N GLN A 40 -25.34 17.05 -3.54
CA GLN A 40 -26.47 16.96 -4.47
C GLN A 40 -27.53 18.02 -4.20
N ILE A 41 -27.70 18.46 -2.95
CA ILE A 41 -28.65 19.52 -2.60
C ILE A 41 -28.09 20.89 -3.00
N THR A 42 -26.87 21.20 -2.55
CA THR A 42 -26.19 22.44 -2.93
C THR A 42 -24.69 22.19 -3.00
N PRO A 43 -24.05 22.54 -4.12
CA PRO A 43 -22.60 22.48 -4.23
C PRO A 43 -21.94 23.31 -3.11
N ASN A 44 -21.06 22.67 -2.34
CA ASN A 44 -20.28 23.31 -1.30
C ASN A 44 -18.82 22.86 -1.44
N ASN A 45 -17.93 23.81 -1.73
CA ASN A 45 -16.52 23.53 -1.98
C ASN A 45 -15.80 22.97 -0.74
N GLU A 46 -16.16 23.41 0.47
CA GLU A 46 -15.55 22.90 1.70
C GLU A 46 -15.94 21.43 1.92
N ALA A 47 -17.23 21.12 1.77
CA ALA A 47 -17.74 19.76 1.87
C ALA A 47 -17.16 18.85 0.78
N ALA A 48 -16.96 19.36 -0.44
CA ALA A 48 -16.30 18.62 -1.52
C ALA A 48 -14.84 18.31 -1.19
N GLY A 49 -14.11 19.25 -0.58
CA GLY A 49 -12.75 19.00 -0.10
C GLY A 49 -12.69 17.94 1.00
N LYS A 50 -13.63 17.99 1.97
CA LYS A 50 -13.76 16.97 3.03
C LYS A 50 -14.14 15.60 2.45
N LEU A 51 -15.05 15.54 1.48
CA LEU A 51 -15.40 14.32 0.75
C LEU A 51 -14.19 13.71 0.04
N ALA A 52 -13.40 14.54 -0.65
CA ALA A 52 -12.19 14.06 -1.32
C ALA A 52 -11.23 13.42 -0.32
N LYS A 53 -10.96 14.07 0.81
CA LYS A 53 -10.13 13.52 1.89
C LYS A 53 -10.71 12.22 2.47
N ALA A 54 -12.02 12.16 2.69
CA ALA A 54 -12.69 10.95 3.18
C ALA A 54 -12.51 9.76 2.22
N ARG A 55 -12.59 10.00 0.90
CA ARG A 55 -12.33 8.98 -0.13
C ARG A 55 -10.87 8.51 -0.13
N LEU A 56 -9.92 9.43 0.08
CA LEU A 56 -8.50 9.08 0.20
C LEU A 56 -8.23 8.22 1.44
N ASN A 57 -8.82 8.56 2.58
CA ASN A 57 -8.73 7.75 3.79
C ASN A 57 -9.33 6.35 3.60
N LEU A 58 -10.50 6.25 2.95
CA LEU A 58 -11.10 4.95 2.64
C LEU A 58 -10.17 4.08 1.77
N LYS A 59 -9.57 4.67 0.73
CA LYS A 59 -8.59 3.96 -0.13
C LYS A 59 -7.35 3.53 0.66
N ALA A 60 -6.87 4.38 1.56
CA ALA A 60 -5.74 4.03 2.43
C ALA A 60 -6.10 2.87 3.39
N ASP A 61 -7.32 2.82 3.91
CA ASP A 61 -7.77 1.67 4.73
C ASP A 61 -7.95 0.39 3.92
N GLN A 62 -8.39 0.50 2.67
CA GLN A 62 -8.41 -0.64 1.73
C GLN A 62 -6.99 -1.15 1.47
N ALA A 63 -6.03 -0.24 1.25
CA ALA A 63 -4.63 -0.60 1.07
C ALA A 63 -4.08 -1.32 2.31
N ARG A 64 -4.40 -0.86 3.52
CA ARG A 64 -4.04 -1.56 4.77
C ARG A 64 -4.54 -3.00 4.78
N SER A 65 -5.81 -3.21 4.42
CA SER A 65 -6.41 -4.55 4.39
C SER A 65 -5.68 -5.46 3.38
N LEU A 66 -5.23 -4.92 2.25
CA LEU A 66 -4.42 -5.64 1.26
C LEU A 66 -3.01 -5.95 1.78
N ILE A 67 -2.38 -5.04 2.53
CA ILE A 67 -1.09 -5.27 3.18
C ILE A 67 -1.22 -6.43 4.17
N ASP A 68 -2.23 -6.38 5.03
CA ASP A 68 -2.47 -7.43 6.03
C ASP A 68 -2.87 -8.76 5.37
N GLY A 69 -3.51 -8.72 4.19
CA GLY A 69 -3.78 -9.89 3.34
C GLY A 69 -2.59 -10.36 2.48
N GLY A 70 -1.42 -9.72 2.59
CA GLY A 70 -0.21 -10.07 1.83
C GLY A 70 -0.21 -9.65 0.36
N ASN A 71 -1.25 -8.98 -0.12
CA ASN A 71 -1.34 -8.48 -1.49
C ASN A 71 -0.65 -7.12 -1.64
N LEU A 72 0.68 -7.16 -1.52
CA LEU A 72 1.54 -5.98 -1.55
C LEU A 72 1.48 -5.19 -2.87
N PRO A 73 1.41 -5.83 -4.06
CA PRO A 73 1.34 -5.10 -5.32
C PRO A 73 0.08 -4.23 -5.44
N GLN A 74 -1.10 -4.77 -5.08
CA GLN A 74 -2.35 -4.01 -5.14
C GLN A 74 -2.39 -2.90 -4.08
N ALA A 75 -1.91 -3.18 -2.86
CA ALA A 75 -1.77 -2.16 -1.83
C ALA A 75 -0.91 -0.98 -2.31
N ARG A 76 0.21 -1.26 -2.99
CA ARG A 76 1.09 -0.24 -3.56
C ARG A 76 0.35 0.67 -4.54
N THR A 77 -0.41 0.09 -5.47
CA THR A 77 -1.17 0.85 -6.46
C THR A 77 -2.16 1.80 -5.79
N LEU A 78 -2.94 1.32 -4.82
CA LEU A 78 -3.89 2.16 -4.09
C LEU A 78 -3.19 3.30 -3.33
N LEU A 79 -2.07 3.02 -2.66
CA LEU A 79 -1.31 4.04 -1.95
C LEU A 79 -0.71 5.10 -2.87
N MET A 80 -0.24 4.70 -4.05
CA MET A 80 0.25 5.64 -5.06
C MET A 80 -0.85 6.55 -5.59
N GLU A 81 -2.07 6.04 -5.77
CA GLU A 81 -3.22 6.87 -6.13
C GLU A 81 -3.52 7.90 -5.04
N VAL A 82 -3.46 7.50 -3.77
CA VAL A 82 -3.70 8.41 -2.65
C VAL A 82 -2.63 9.50 -2.60
N LEU A 83 -1.35 9.13 -2.64
CA LEU A 83 -0.23 10.07 -2.59
C LEU A 83 -0.17 10.99 -3.81
N ARG A 84 -0.68 10.56 -4.96
CA ARG A 84 -0.79 11.43 -6.15
C ARG A 84 -1.83 12.53 -5.96
N ALA A 85 -2.89 12.26 -5.21
CA ALA A 85 -3.94 13.23 -4.91
C ALA A 85 -3.59 14.11 -3.70
N ASP A 86 -2.94 13.53 -2.69
CA ASP A 86 -2.45 14.21 -1.50
C ASP A 86 -1.08 13.65 -1.12
N GLU A 87 -0.03 14.33 -1.56
CA GLU A 87 1.36 13.92 -1.33
C GLU A 87 1.71 13.83 0.16
N ALA A 88 1.11 14.70 0.98
CA ALA A 88 1.35 14.78 2.41
C ALA A 88 0.38 13.90 3.23
N HIS A 89 -0.34 12.96 2.59
CA HIS A 89 -1.35 12.15 3.26
C HIS A 89 -0.72 11.24 4.33
N PRO A 90 -0.97 11.50 5.63
CA PRO A 90 -0.19 10.89 6.71
C PRO A 90 -0.38 9.38 6.79
N ILE A 91 -1.61 8.90 6.56
CA ILE A 91 -1.92 7.46 6.59
C ILE A 91 -1.23 6.75 5.42
N ALA A 92 -1.18 7.37 4.23
CA ALA A 92 -0.62 6.71 3.06
C ALA A 92 0.92 6.66 3.15
N ALA A 93 1.54 7.75 3.61
CA ALA A 93 2.98 7.79 3.86
C ALA A 93 3.42 6.71 4.87
N ALA A 94 2.69 6.58 6.00
CA ALA A 94 2.98 5.56 7.00
C ALA A 94 2.82 4.14 6.45
N GLN A 95 1.82 3.90 5.60
CA GLN A 95 1.60 2.59 5.00
C GLN A 95 2.66 2.23 3.94
N VAL A 96 3.17 3.21 3.18
CA VAL A 96 4.27 2.98 2.22
C VAL A 96 5.56 2.57 2.93
N ASP A 97 5.87 3.17 4.08
CA ASP A 97 7.02 2.75 4.90
C ASP A 97 6.86 1.30 5.38
N ARG A 98 5.68 0.95 5.91
CA ARG A 98 5.35 -0.43 6.33
C ARG A 98 5.45 -1.42 5.17
N LEU A 99 4.92 -1.05 4.00
CA LEU A 99 4.94 -1.85 2.78
C LEU A 99 6.37 -2.16 2.33
N SER A 100 7.24 -1.14 2.36
CA SER A 100 8.64 -1.27 1.95
C SER A 100 9.39 -2.26 2.84
N LYS A 101 9.22 -2.15 4.17
CA LYS A 101 9.81 -3.10 5.14
C LYS A 101 9.35 -4.55 4.91
N LEU A 102 8.07 -4.76 4.60
CA LEU A 102 7.55 -6.10 4.31
C LEU A 102 8.14 -6.67 3.02
N GLN A 103 8.29 -5.83 1.99
CA GLN A 103 8.86 -6.25 0.72
C GLN A 103 10.36 -6.60 0.83
N ASP A 104 11.12 -5.83 1.62
CA ASP A 104 12.52 -6.11 1.91
C ASP A 104 12.68 -7.44 2.66
N TYR A 105 11.81 -7.69 3.64
CA TYR A 105 11.80 -8.95 4.39
C TYR A 105 11.47 -10.15 3.49
N GLN A 106 10.45 -10.04 2.62
CA GLN A 106 10.13 -11.08 1.64
C GLN A 106 11.31 -11.37 0.70
N THR A 107 12.00 -10.31 0.26
CA THR A 107 13.19 -10.45 -0.61
C THR A 107 14.32 -11.15 0.12
N ALA A 108 14.54 -10.84 1.41
CA ALA A 108 15.55 -11.49 2.23
C ALA A 108 15.27 -12.99 2.41
N LEU A 109 14.01 -13.36 2.69
CA LEU A 109 13.59 -14.77 2.79
C LEU A 109 13.81 -15.52 1.47
N GLN A 110 13.37 -14.97 0.34
CA GLN A 110 13.56 -15.59 -0.97
C GLN A 110 15.04 -15.83 -1.29
N ARG A 111 15.92 -14.90 -0.90
CA ARG A 111 17.37 -15.06 -1.06
C ARG A 111 17.93 -16.17 -0.16
N GLY A 112 17.45 -16.27 1.08
CA GLY A 112 17.80 -17.35 2.01
C GLY A 112 17.34 -18.72 1.50
N ASP A 113 16.11 -18.83 0.99
CA ASP A 113 15.57 -20.06 0.39
C ASP A 113 16.32 -20.46 -0.88
N ALA A 114 16.70 -19.48 -1.73
CA ALA A 114 17.51 -19.73 -2.91
C ALA A 114 18.91 -20.27 -2.53
N PHE A 115 19.51 -19.71 -1.47
CA PHE A 115 20.77 -20.21 -0.91
C PHE A 115 20.63 -21.64 -0.39
N ALA A 116 19.57 -21.94 0.36
CA ALA A 116 19.28 -23.27 0.87
C ALA A 116 19.01 -24.31 -0.25
N GLN A 117 18.41 -23.87 -1.36
CA GLN A 117 18.17 -24.70 -2.55
C GLN A 117 19.39 -24.81 -3.48
N GLY A 118 20.55 -24.26 -3.11
CA GLY A 118 21.77 -24.27 -3.94
C GLY A 118 21.65 -23.49 -5.24
N LYS A 119 20.61 -22.64 -5.38
CA LYS A 119 20.41 -21.80 -6.57
C LYS A 119 21.35 -20.61 -6.48
N PRO A 120 22.13 -20.30 -7.53
CA PRO A 120 23.05 -19.17 -7.51
C PRO A 120 22.23 -17.89 -7.38
N VAL A 121 22.40 -17.19 -6.25
CA VAL A 121 21.82 -15.86 -6.03
C VAL A 121 22.54 -14.91 -6.98
N ARG A 122 21.89 -14.56 -8.11
CA ARG A 122 22.45 -13.61 -9.09
C ARG A 122 22.48 -12.23 -8.46
N GLY A 123 23.57 -11.94 -7.76
CA GLY A 123 23.65 -10.72 -6.95
C GLY A 123 24.99 -10.52 -6.28
N CYS A 124 26.10 -10.89 -6.93
CA CYS A 124 27.43 -10.32 -6.69
C CYS A 124 28.28 -10.59 -7.94
N GLY A 125 28.47 -9.57 -8.78
CA GLY A 125 29.63 -9.51 -9.65
C GLY A 125 30.84 -9.25 -8.78
N ALA A 126 31.43 -10.31 -8.24
CA ALA A 126 32.79 -10.31 -7.73
C ALA A 126 33.37 -11.66 -8.09
N GLY A 127 34.33 -11.66 -9.01
CA GLY A 127 35.13 -12.83 -9.30
C GLY A 127 35.71 -13.35 -7.99
N ILE A 128 35.27 -14.54 -7.60
CA ILE A 128 36.08 -15.38 -6.73
C ILE A 128 37.09 -15.99 -7.70
N PRO A 129 38.38 -15.56 -7.71
CA PRO A 129 39.38 -16.33 -8.42
C PRO A 129 39.32 -17.74 -7.83
N GLN A 130 39.14 -18.73 -8.70
CA GLN A 130 39.24 -20.13 -8.32
C GLN A 130 40.56 -20.30 -7.55
N SER A 131 40.47 -20.41 -6.22
CA SER A 131 41.61 -20.79 -5.40
C SER A 131 41.75 -22.30 -5.58
N THR A 132 42.33 -22.71 -6.70
CA THR A 132 42.92 -24.03 -6.88
C THR A 132 44.15 -24.10 -5.98
N ARG A 133 43.92 -24.25 -4.67
CA ARG A 133 44.97 -24.61 -3.72
C ARG A 133 45.19 -26.12 -3.76
N HIS A 134 46.06 -26.50 -4.68
CA HIS A 134 47.21 -27.38 -4.52
C HIS A 134 47.24 -28.45 -3.40
N GLN A 135 47.55 -29.67 -3.86
CA GLN A 135 48.41 -30.73 -3.27
C GLN A 135 47.78 -31.90 -2.50
N GLY A 136 48.11 -33.11 -2.99
CA GLY A 136 48.66 -34.13 -2.11
C GLY A 136 48.32 -35.59 -2.45
N HIS A 137 49.30 -36.31 -3.01
CA HIS A 137 49.58 -37.76 -2.80
C HIS A 137 48.55 -38.82 -3.25
N ALA A 138 48.90 -40.05 -3.65
CA ALA A 138 50.13 -40.75 -3.99
C ALA A 138 49.73 -42.17 -4.48
N GLY A 139 50.61 -42.82 -5.26
CA GLY A 139 50.62 -44.28 -5.50
C GLY A 139 49.69 -44.74 -6.63
N GLY A 140 50.06 -45.62 -7.56
CA GLY A 140 51.23 -46.49 -7.69
C GLY A 140 50.80 -47.74 -8.47
N HIS A 141 51.73 -48.28 -9.28
CA HIS A 141 51.81 -49.67 -9.79
C HIS A 141 50.97 -50.13 -11.00
N GLY A 142 51.66 -50.84 -11.91
CA GLY A 142 51.09 -51.88 -12.78
C GLY A 142 51.43 -51.75 -14.28
N THR A 143 52.69 -51.92 -14.69
CA THR A 143 53.23 -53.10 -15.41
C THR A 143 52.63 -53.43 -16.79
N ALA A 144 53.49 -53.33 -17.80
CA ALA A 144 53.72 -54.24 -18.94
C ALA A 144 52.51 -54.90 -19.65
N ARG A 145 52.40 -54.67 -20.97
CA ARG A 145 52.88 -55.61 -21.99
C ARG A 145 52.98 -54.95 -23.36
#